data_AF-A0A356KII7-F1
#
_entry.id   AF-A0A356KII7-F1
#
_cell.length_a   1.000
_cell.length_b   1.000
_cell.length_c   1.000
_cell.angle_alpha   90.00
_cell.angle_beta   90.00
_cell.angle_gamma   90.00
#
_symmetry.space_group_name_H-M   'P 1'
#
loop_
_entity.id
_entity.type
_entity.pdbx_description
1 polymer ?
#
loop_
_entity_poly.entity_id
_entity_poly.type
_entity_poly.pdbx_seq_one_letter_code
_entity_poly.pdbx_strand_id
1 'polypeptide(L)' 'SRRVTGVLTVFDASGSGMAVLHDGICQEAVFGKQRDREALDGIVRLRRGVYRFRPSDVASLPPTRGTEDYGYDDDYDD' A
#
# COMPACT_ATOMS: atom_id res chain seq x y z
N SER A 1 -7.98 -7.30 20.55
CA SER A 1 -6.76 -6.77 19.93
C SER A 1 -6.91 -5.26 19.77
N ARG A 2 -5.87 -4.47 20.06
CA ARG A 2 -5.89 -3.01 19.83
C ARG A 2 -5.76 -2.77 18.32
N ARG A 3 -6.70 -2.04 17.72
CA ARG A 3 -6.60 -1.60 16.32
C ARG A 3 -5.57 -0.48 16.21
N VAL A 4 -4.80 -0.46 15.12
CA VAL A 4 -3.69 0.48 14.93
C VAL A 4 -3.83 1.22 13.60
N THR A 5 -3.46 2.50 13.61
CA THR A 5 -3.35 3.34 12.42
C THR A 5 -1.90 3.81 12.30
N GLY A 6 -1.32 3.64 11.12
CA GLY A 6 0.09 3.95 10.89
C GLY A 6 0.70 3.22 9.72
N VAL A 7 2.00 3.39 9.54
CA VAL A 7 2.75 2.74 8.47
C VAL A 7 3.60 1.64 9.08
N LEU A 8 3.40 0.41 8.61
CA LEU A 8 4.29 -0.71 8.87
C LEU A 8 5.34 -0.76 7.77
N THR A 9 6.61 -0.57 8.11
CA THR A 9 7.74 -0.78 7.19
C THR A 9 8.35 -2.14 7.47
N VAL A 10 8.67 -2.88 6.40
CA VAL A 10 9.24 -4.22 6.47
C VAL A 10 10.51 -4.28 5.65
N PHE A 11 11.53 -4.94 6.18
CA PHE A 11 12.80 -5.19 5.51
C PHE A 11 13.13 -6.67 5.59
N ASP A 12 13.52 -7.28 4.47
CA ASP A 12 14.08 -8.63 4.44
C ASP A 12 15.38 -8.66 3.61
N ALA A 13 15.90 -9.87 3.34
CA ALA A 13 17.13 -10.03 2.55
C ALA A 13 16.98 -9.63 1.06
N SER A 14 15.76 -9.63 0.53
CA SER A 14 15.42 -9.30 -0.86
C SER A 14 15.03 -7.84 -1.07
N GLY A 15 14.63 -7.12 -0.03
CA GLY A 15 14.38 -5.68 -0.12
C GLY A 15 13.50 -5.13 1.00
N SER A 16 12.81 -4.03 0.69
CA SER A 16 11.92 -3.33 1.61
C SER A 16 10.50 -3.21 1.08
N GLY A 17 9.55 -3.09 1.99
CA GLY A 17 8.18 -2.74 1.68
C GLY A 17 7.50 -1.95 2.79
N MET A 18 6.27 -1.57 2.52
CA MET A 18 5.41 -0.90 3.48
C MET A 18 3.96 -1.36 3.37
N ALA A 19 3.22 -1.25 4.46
CA ALA A 19 1.77 -1.37 4.49
C ALA A 19 1.19 -0.19 5.28
N VAL A 20 0.21 0.49 4.69
CA VAL A 20 -0.54 1.55 5.36
C VAL A 20 -1.75 0.93 6.05
N LEU A 21 -1.79 1.04 7.37
CA LEU A 21 -2.85 0.50 8.21
C LEU A 21 -3.75 1.63 8.67
N HIS A 22 -5.06 1.45 8.53
CA HIS A 22 -6.09 2.32 9.08
C HIS A 22 -7.09 1.49 9.87
N ASP A 23 -7.17 1.75 11.19
CA ASP A 23 -7.98 0.95 12.13
C ASP A 23 -7.73 -0.57 12.03
N GLY A 24 -6.47 -0.96 11.82
CA GLY A 24 -6.06 -2.36 11.65
C GLY A 24 -6.34 -2.96 10.27
N ILE A 25 -6.87 -2.19 9.32
CA ILE A 25 -7.13 -2.61 7.94
C ILE A 25 -6.02 -2.06 7.03
N CYS A 26 -5.43 -2.94 6.22
CA CYS A 26 -4.46 -2.52 5.20
C CYS A 26 -5.18 -1.81 4.06
N GLN A 27 -4.85 -0.54 3.83
CA GLN A 27 -5.39 0.27 2.74
C GLN A 27 -4.50 0.19 1.49
N GLU A 28 -3.18 0.18 1.70
CA GLU A 28 -2.19 0.13 0.63
C GLU A 28 -0.99 -0.72 1.08
N ALA A 29 -0.37 -1.43 0.15
CA ALA A 29 0.85 -2.18 0.41
C ALA A 29 1.80 -2.12 -0.78
N VAL A 30 3.09 -2.09 -0.50
CA VAL A 30 4.17 -2.16 -1.51
C VAL A 30 5.25 -3.08 -0.99
N PHE A 31 5.74 -4.00 -1.82
CA PHE A 31 6.84 -4.90 -1.46
C PHE A 31 7.70 -5.15 -2.70
N GLY A 32 8.91 -4.57 -2.75
CA GLY A 32 9.71 -4.56 -3.97
C GLY A 32 8.97 -3.91 -5.14
N LYS A 33 8.66 -4.70 -6.18
CA LYS A 33 7.88 -4.26 -7.35
C LYS A 33 6.38 -4.54 -7.24
N GLN A 34 5.96 -5.31 -6.24
CA GLN A 34 4.57 -5.70 -6.04
C GLN A 34 3.80 -4.57 -5.34
N ARG A 35 2.49 -4.50 -5.61
CA ARG A 35 1.56 -3.55 -4.99
C ARG A 35 0.32 -4.24 -4.45
N ASP A 36 -0.35 -3.56 -3.52
CA ASP A 36 -1.64 -3.89 -2.93
C ASP A 36 -1.73 -5.36 -2.49
N ARG A 37 -2.65 -6.14 -3.07
CA ARG A 37 -2.89 -7.52 -2.66
C ARG A 37 -1.65 -8.40 -2.82
N GLU A 38 -0.91 -8.27 -3.92
CA GLU A 38 0.30 -9.06 -4.15
C GLU A 38 1.40 -8.70 -3.15
N ALA A 39 1.57 -7.40 -2.89
CA ALA A 39 2.51 -6.94 -1.87
C ALA A 39 2.13 -7.41 -0.48
N LEU A 40 0.84 -7.34 -0.13
CA LEU A 40 0.33 -7.79 1.16
C LEU A 40 0.55 -9.30 1.33
N ASP A 41 0.23 -10.10 0.30
CA ASP A 41 0.47 -11.54 0.28
C ASP A 41 1.96 -11.88 0.43
N GLY A 42 2.83 -11.09 -0.20
CA GLY A 42 4.28 -11.19 -0.02
C GLY A 42 4.69 -10.92 1.43
N ILE A 43 4.22 -9.80 2.01
CA ILE A 43 4.56 -9.37 3.37
C ILE A 43 4.09 -10.40 4.42
N VAL A 44 2.87 -10.93 4.30
CA VAL A 44 2.33 -11.90 5.29
C VAL A 44 3.02 -13.28 5.21
N ARG A 45 3.67 -13.59 4.09
CA ARG A 45 4.43 -14.84 3.92
C ARG A 45 5.88 -14.75 4.37
N LEU A 46 6.36 -13.56 4.72
CA LEU A 46 7.73 -13.37 5.21
C LEU A 46 7.94 -14.16 6.51
N ARG A 47 8.94 -15.04 6.51
CA ARG A 47 9.35 -15.82 7.70
C ARG A 47 10.41 -15.12 8.54
N ARG A 48 11.12 -14.16 7.95
CA ARG A 48 12.26 -13.45 8.54
C ARG A 48 12.29 -12.03 7.99
N GLY A 49 12.62 -11.07 8.84
CA GLY A 49 12.71 -9.66 8.47
C GLY A 49 12.69 -8.76 9.70
N VAL A 50 12.92 -7.48 9.46
CA VAL A 50 12.79 -6.42 10.46
C VAL A 50 11.49 -5.67 10.18
N TYR A 51 10.67 -5.52 11.22
CA TYR A 51 9.40 -4.81 11.16
C TYR A 51 9.50 -3.54 11.99
N ARG A 52 9.14 -2.40 11.41
CA ARG A 52 9.08 -1.12 12.11
C ARG A 52 7.73 -0.47 11.88
N PHE A 53 6.95 -0.38 12.95
CA PHE A 53 5.69 0.35 12.92
C PHE A 53 5.91 1.81 13.32
N ARG A 54 5.35 2.73 12.52
CA ARG A 54 5.27 4.15 12.84
C ARG A 54 3.79 4.52 12.98
N PRO A 55 3.31 4.77 14.22
CA PRO A 55 1.96 5.29 14.42
C PRO A 55 1.77 6.56 13.61
N SER A 56 0.58 6.72 13.04
CA SER A 56 0.23 7.90 12.29
C SER A 56 -1.22 8.23 12.54
N ASP A 57 -1.51 9.50 12.80
CA ASP A 57 -2.87 10.02 12.89
C ASP A 57 -3.48 10.26 11.49
N VAL A 58 -2.75 9.88 10.44
CA VAL A 58 -3.04 10.21 9.05
C VAL A 58 -4.19 9.35 8.54
N ALA A 59 -5.40 9.90 8.71
CA ALA A 59 -6.55 9.67 7.86
C ALA A 59 -6.40 10.32 6.45
N SER A 60 -5.17 10.61 6.00
CA SER A 60 -4.90 11.60 4.95
C SER A 60 -4.02 11.12 3.79
N LEU A 61 -3.87 9.82 3.57
CA LEU A 61 -3.61 9.41 2.19
C LEU A 61 -4.95 9.52 1.46
N PRO A 62 -5.08 10.41 0.45
CA PRO A 62 -6.28 10.40 -0.38
C PRO A 62 -6.42 8.97 -0.93
N PRO A 63 -7.64 8.41 -0.97
CA PRO A 63 -7.81 7.16 -1.68
C PRO A 63 -7.26 7.39 -3.08
N THR A 64 -6.31 6.57 -3.53
CA THR A 64 -5.94 6.53 -4.93
C THR A 64 -7.16 5.98 -5.67
N ARG A 65 -8.13 6.87 -5.92
CA ARG A 65 -9.44 6.56 -6.49
C ARG A 65 -9.26 6.56 -7.99
N GLY A 66 -9.53 5.40 -8.57
CA GLY A 66 -9.94 5.28 -9.95
C GLY A 66 -8.79 5.34 -10.94
N THR A 67 -8.75 4.34 -11.81
CA THR A 67 -8.51 4.58 -13.23
C THR A 67 -9.18 5.90 -13.63
N GLU A 68 -8.37 6.95 -13.79
CA GLU A 68 -8.72 8.08 -14.62
C GLU A 68 -8.91 7.49 -16.02
N ASP A 69 -10.18 7.31 -16.39
CA ASP A 69 -10.62 7.18 -17.76
C ASP A 69 -10.17 8.45 -18.47
N TYR A 70 -8.96 8.43 -19.04
CA TYR A 70 -8.56 9.39 -20.05
C TYR A 70 -9.38 9.07 -21.30
N GLY A 71 -10.65 9.48 -21.28
CA GLY A 71 -11.44 9.64 -22.49
C GLY A 71 -10.71 10.66 -23.36
N TYR A 72 -9.94 10.16 -24.32
CA TYR A 72 -9.62 10.95 -25.50
C TYR A 72 -10.93 11.05 -26.29
N ASP A 73 -11.62 12.18 -26.14
CA ASP A 73 -12.61 12.63 -27.13
C ASP A 73 -11.81 12.94 -28.41
N ASP A 74 -11.58 11.92 -29.24
CA ASP A 74 -11.12 12.08 -30.61
C ASP A 74 -12.30 12.56 -31.47
N ASP A 75 -12.72 13.81 -31.25
CA ASP A 75 -13.48 14.57 -32.24
C ASP A 75 -12.46 15.24 -33.19
N TYR A 76 -11.94 14.45 -34.13
CA TYR A 76 -11.35 14.99 -35.36
C TYR A 76 -12.44 15.08 -36.43
N ASP A 77 -13.02 16.28 -36.55
CA ASP A 77 -13.74 16.75 -37.73
C ASP A 77 -12.80 16.67 -38.97
N ASP A 78 -13.22 15.95 -40.01
CA ASP A 78 -12.81 16.14 -41.41
C ASP A 78 -13.98 15.82 -42.37
#